data_AF-A0A815BZ69-F1
#
_entry.id   AF-A0A815BZ69-F1
#
_cell.length_a   1.000
_cell.length_b   1.000
_cell.length_c   1.000
_cell.angle_alpha   90.00
_cell.angle_beta   90.00
_cell.angle_gamma   90.00
#
_symmetry.space_group_name_H-M   'P 1'
#
loop_
_entity.id
_entity.type
_entity.pdbx_description
1 polymer ?
#
loop_
_entity_poly.entity_id
_entity_poly.type
_entity_poly.pdbx_seq_one_letter_code
_entity_poly.pdbx_strand_id
1 'polypeptide(L)'
;MYDQRAALFRHAKNYFSGDEKTTKCDIKPGIIFMSKLSDKLRPYIYDRINKNPAWNSIIVILSDVNVLGEGEHKIMDFTRTQKLHNLTKSHILFSTDSDMVSLGLTVHSDNIRIMRLKDKEKPHTFADLKLLREEIKDEFIGDSERIIDDWLFMCFLASNDFLPNLPSI
;
A
#
# COMPACT_ATOMS: atom_id res chain seq x y z
N MET A 1 -14.74 0.16 3.45
CA MET A 1 -15.60 -0.83 4.18
C MET A 1 -16.69 -1.46 3.30
N TYR A 2 -17.44 -0.70 2.49
CA TYR A 2 -18.51 -1.25 1.63
C TYR A 2 -17.95 -2.17 0.52
N ASP A 3 -16.86 -1.77 -0.12
CA ASP A 3 -16.23 -2.54 -1.21
C ASP A 3 -15.62 -3.85 -0.73
N GLN A 4 -14.89 -3.80 0.40
CA GLN A 4 -14.44 -5.01 1.09
C GLN A 4 -15.61 -5.93 1.41
N ARG A 5 -16.74 -5.41 1.90
CA ARG A 5 -17.96 -6.20 2.15
C ARG A 5 -18.47 -6.84 0.85
N ALA A 6 -18.66 -6.07 -0.22
CA ALA A 6 -19.14 -6.58 -1.49
C ALA A 6 -18.22 -7.66 -2.10
N ALA A 7 -16.90 -7.48 -2.00
CA ALA A 7 -15.90 -8.48 -2.42
C ALA A 7 -16.04 -9.79 -1.63
N LEU A 8 -16.26 -9.71 -0.32
CA LEU A 8 -16.46 -10.90 0.52
C LEU A 8 -17.76 -11.63 0.23
N PHE A 9 -18.85 -10.90 -0.04
CA PHE A 9 -20.11 -11.53 -0.44
C PHE A 9 -19.95 -12.27 -1.78
N ARG A 10 -19.22 -11.69 -2.73
CA ARG A 10 -18.86 -12.37 -4.00
C ARG A 10 -18.01 -13.62 -3.75
N HIS A 11 -16.97 -13.51 -2.93
CA HIS A 11 -16.08 -14.63 -2.60
C HIS A 11 -16.81 -15.75 -1.83
N ALA A 12 -17.68 -15.40 -0.88
CA ALA A 12 -18.48 -16.38 -0.16
C ALA A 12 -19.41 -17.13 -1.12
N LYS A 13 -20.05 -16.42 -2.05
CA LYS A 13 -20.89 -17.03 -3.08
C LYS A 13 -20.09 -18.04 -3.92
N ASN A 14 -18.91 -17.67 -4.39
CA ASN A 14 -18.05 -18.53 -5.21
C ASN A 14 -17.52 -19.76 -4.44
N TYR A 15 -17.23 -19.59 -3.15
CA TYR A 15 -16.87 -20.71 -2.26
C TYR A 15 -17.99 -21.75 -2.15
N PHE A 16 -19.24 -21.32 -1.95
CA PHE A 16 -20.39 -22.23 -1.91
C PHE A 16 -20.71 -22.86 -3.28
N SER A 17 -20.29 -22.24 -4.38
CA SER A 17 -20.36 -22.80 -5.73
C SER A 17 -19.26 -23.81 -6.05
N GLY A 18 -18.24 -23.95 -5.19
CA GLY A 18 -17.16 -24.94 -5.33
C GLY A 18 -15.93 -24.48 -6.11
N ASP A 19 -15.89 -23.22 -6.56
CA ASP A 19 -14.82 -22.68 -7.40
C ASP A 19 -13.57 -22.23 -6.61
N GLU A 20 -13.70 -22.00 -5.30
CA GLU A 20 -12.60 -21.54 -4.43
C GLU A 20 -12.40 -22.46 -3.22
N LYS A 21 -11.14 -22.83 -2.94
CA LYS A 21 -10.78 -23.79 -1.86
C LYS A 21 -10.48 -23.16 -0.51
N THR A 22 -10.36 -21.83 -0.42
CA THR A 22 -9.97 -21.12 0.81
C THR A 22 -10.85 -19.92 1.06
N THR A 23 -11.26 -19.71 2.30
CA THR A 23 -12.04 -18.54 2.71
C THR A 23 -11.14 -17.32 2.90
N LYS A 24 -11.02 -16.45 1.89
CA LYS A 24 -10.43 -15.08 2.02
C LYS A 24 -11.05 -14.27 3.16
N CYS A 25 -12.22 -14.69 3.65
CA CYS A 25 -12.94 -14.12 4.78
C CYS A 25 -12.18 -14.14 6.10
N ASP A 26 -11.16 -15.01 6.26
CA ASP A 26 -10.40 -15.16 7.51
C ASP A 26 -9.28 -14.12 7.69
N ILE A 27 -9.02 -13.31 6.66
CA ILE A 27 -7.97 -12.28 6.66
C ILE A 27 -8.61 -10.93 7.04
N LYS A 28 -8.99 -10.78 8.31
CA LYS A 28 -9.53 -9.51 8.83
C LYS A 28 -9.11 -9.21 10.27
N PRO A 29 -8.94 -7.93 10.63
CA PRO A 29 -8.82 -7.52 12.02
C PRO A 29 -9.99 -8.07 12.87
N GLY A 30 -9.69 -8.54 14.07
CA GLY A 30 -10.68 -9.10 15.01
C GLY A 30 -10.95 -10.61 14.88
N ILE A 31 -10.35 -11.29 13.90
CA ILE A 31 -10.42 -12.76 13.80
C ILE A 31 -9.29 -13.39 14.61
N ILE A 32 -9.56 -14.53 15.27
CA ILE A 32 -8.59 -15.30 16.06
C ILE A 32 -7.30 -15.57 15.27
N PHE A 33 -7.43 -15.85 13.97
CA PHE A 33 -6.30 -16.03 13.07
C PHE A 33 -5.33 -14.84 13.08
N MET A 34 -5.86 -13.61 12.97
CA MET A 34 -5.03 -12.40 12.96
C MET A 34 -4.36 -12.11 14.31
N SER A 35 -5.04 -12.42 15.42
CA SER A 35 -4.40 -12.37 16.74
C SER A 35 -3.24 -13.36 16.83
N LYS A 36 -3.47 -14.62 16.42
CA LYS A 36 -2.42 -15.65 16.38
C LYS A 36 -1.27 -15.27 15.46
N LEU A 37 -1.55 -14.63 14.32
CA LEU A 37 -0.52 -14.14 13.41
C LEU A 37 0.35 -13.08 14.09
N SER A 38 -0.25 -12.08 14.73
CA SER A 38 0.48 -11.06 15.49
C SER A 38 1.36 -11.69 16.59
N ASP A 39 0.81 -12.65 17.34
CA ASP A 39 1.53 -13.34 18.41
C ASP A 39 2.69 -14.19 17.90
N LYS A 40 2.66 -14.64 16.64
CA LYS A 40 3.77 -15.35 15.98
C LYS A 40 4.78 -14.43 15.32
N LEU A 41 4.36 -13.26 14.82
CA LEU A 41 5.24 -12.29 14.18
C LEU A 41 6.20 -11.63 15.17
N ARG A 42 5.73 -11.29 16.38
CA ARG A 42 6.58 -10.68 17.42
C ARG A 42 7.83 -11.53 17.74
N PRO A 43 7.71 -12.81 18.17
CA PRO A 43 8.88 -13.63 18.47
C PRO A 43 9.74 -13.89 17.24
N TYR A 44 9.15 -13.97 16.04
CA TYR A 44 9.92 -14.07 14.80
C TYR A 44 10.82 -12.85 14.57
N ILE A 45 10.30 -11.63 14.75
CA ILE A 45 11.10 -10.40 14.60
C ILE A 45 12.23 -10.38 15.64
N TYR A 46 11.94 -10.70 16.91
CA TYR A 46 12.97 -10.80 17.96
C TYR A 46 14.06 -11.81 17.61
N ASP A 47 13.67 -12.99 17.10
CA ASP A 47 14.62 -14.01 16.66
C ASP A 47 15.49 -13.53 15.51
N ARG A 48 14.91 -12.82 14.54
CA ARG A 48 15.61 -12.27 13.38
C ARG A 48 16.60 -11.19 13.75
N ILE A 49 16.24 -10.30 14.67
CA ILE A 49 17.14 -9.25 15.17
C ILE A 49 18.33 -9.87 15.91
N ASN A 50 18.11 -10.90 16.73
CA ASN A 50 19.17 -11.51 17.54
C ASN A 50 20.09 -12.45 16.74
N LYS A 51 19.55 -13.18 15.76
CA LYS A 51 20.32 -14.20 15.02
C LYS A 51 20.90 -13.70 13.70
N ASN A 52 20.26 -12.74 13.04
CA ASN A 52 20.67 -12.32 11.70
C ASN A 52 21.45 -11.00 11.76
N PRO A 53 22.76 -10.99 11.43
CA PRO A 53 23.57 -9.78 11.50
C PRO A 53 23.09 -8.67 10.55
N ALA A 54 22.37 -8.99 9.48
CA ALA A 54 21.79 -8.00 8.57
C ALA A 54 20.69 -7.14 9.24
N TRP A 55 20.16 -7.58 10.39
CA TRP A 55 19.10 -6.89 11.12
C TRP A 55 19.64 -6.01 12.26
N ASN A 56 20.95 -6.04 12.52
CA ASN A 56 21.56 -5.30 13.63
C ASN A 56 21.54 -3.77 13.43
N SER A 57 21.54 -3.31 12.18
CA SER A 57 21.61 -1.89 11.83
C SER A 57 20.27 -1.31 11.35
N ILE A 58 19.16 -2.02 11.55
CA ILE A 58 17.83 -1.57 11.12
C ILE A 58 16.88 -1.44 12.30
N ILE A 59 15.96 -0.48 12.20
CA ILE A 59 14.85 -0.34 13.14
C ILE A 59 13.65 -1.02 12.52
N VAL A 60 13.09 -2.00 13.22
CA VAL A 60 11.90 -2.73 12.78
C VAL A 60 10.69 -2.23 13.56
N ILE A 61 9.69 -1.73 12.86
CA ILE A 61 8.42 -1.26 13.44
C ILE A 61 7.32 -2.22 12.97
N LEU A 62 6.58 -2.78 13.92
CA LEU A 62 5.42 -3.64 13.66
C LEU A 62 4.14 -2.88 14.04
N SER A 63 3.26 -2.65 13.06
CA SER A 63 1.88 -2.20 13.30
C SER A 63 0.93 -3.38 13.15
N ASP A 64 0.42 -3.89 14.26
CA ASP A 64 -0.44 -5.08 14.28
C ASP A 64 -1.94 -4.76 14.23
N VAL A 65 -2.75 -5.79 14.43
CA VAL A 65 -4.22 -5.73 14.41
C VAL A 65 -4.85 -4.95 15.55
N ASN A 66 -4.09 -4.58 16.58
CA ASN A 66 -4.57 -3.75 17.68
C ASN A 66 -4.49 -2.26 17.34
N VAL A 67 -3.75 -1.91 16.27
CA VAL A 67 -3.65 -0.52 15.79
C VAL A 67 -4.70 -0.29 14.71
N LEU A 68 -5.65 0.58 15.02
CA LEU A 68 -6.72 1.01 14.11
C LEU A 68 -6.15 1.64 12.83
N GLY A 69 -6.87 1.48 11.72
CA GLY A 69 -6.52 2.04 10.41
C GLY A 69 -6.06 0.99 9.40
N GLU A 70 -6.24 1.31 8.13
CA GLU A 70 -5.83 0.46 7.01
C GLU A 70 -4.31 0.48 6.83
N GLY A 71 -3.73 -0.64 6.40
CA GLY A 71 -2.27 -0.81 6.35
C GLY A 71 -1.59 0.24 5.47
N GLU A 72 -2.15 0.51 4.29
CA GLU A 72 -1.65 1.52 3.35
C GLU A 72 -1.65 2.93 3.95
N HIS A 73 -2.75 3.33 4.60
CA HIS A 73 -2.86 4.65 5.23
C HIS A 73 -1.89 4.79 6.40
N LYS A 74 -1.72 3.74 7.23
CA LYS A 74 -0.72 3.75 8.31
C LYS A 74 0.71 3.95 7.80
N ILE A 75 1.06 3.31 6.68
CA ILE A 75 2.37 3.47 6.05
C ILE A 75 2.52 4.88 5.46
N MET A 76 1.49 5.40 4.83
CA MET A 76 1.50 6.74 4.25
C MET A 76 1.62 7.83 5.32
N ASP A 77 0.88 7.72 6.41
CA ASP A 77 0.95 8.66 7.55
C ASP A 77 2.33 8.64 8.21
N PHE A 78 2.92 7.45 8.36
CA PHE A 78 4.30 7.31 8.81
C PHE A 78 5.28 8.00 7.85
N THR A 79 5.12 7.78 6.54
CA THR A 79 6.00 8.37 5.51
C THR A 79 5.89 9.90 5.50
N ARG A 80 4.68 10.45 5.60
CA ARG A 80 4.44 11.90 5.74
C ARG A 80 5.12 12.47 6.98
N THR A 81 5.01 11.78 8.11
CA THR A 81 5.68 12.18 9.36
C THR A 81 7.20 12.16 9.20
N GLN A 82 7.77 11.13 8.56
CA GLN A 82 9.21 11.04 8.33
C GLN A 82 9.72 12.13 7.37
N LYS A 83 8.94 12.49 6.35
CA LYS A 83 9.27 13.58 5.43
C LYS A 83 9.44 14.92 6.15
N LEU A 84 8.59 15.22 7.14
CA LEU A 84 8.70 16.45 7.94
C LEU A 84 10.02 16.50 8.73
N HIS A 85 10.53 15.35 9.15
CA HIS A 85 11.79 15.27 9.89
C HIS A 85 13.02 15.25 8.99
N ASN A 86 12.95 14.62 7.82
CA ASN A 86 14.08 14.56 6.90
C ASN A 86 13.62 14.39 5.44
N LEU A 87 13.87 15.42 4.64
CA LEU A 87 13.52 15.49 3.21
C LEU A 87 14.43 14.62 2.31
N THR A 88 15.60 14.21 2.79
CA THR A 88 16.58 13.47 1.97
C THR A 88 16.44 11.95 2.08
N LYS A 89 15.57 11.45 2.96
CA LYS A 89 15.34 10.01 3.10
C LYS A 89 14.69 9.45 1.84
N SER A 90 15.22 8.32 1.37
CA SER A 90 14.59 7.52 0.33
C SER A 90 13.67 6.48 0.93
N HIS A 91 12.49 6.32 0.33
CA HIS A 91 11.45 5.42 0.78
C HIS A 91 11.15 4.39 -0.32
N ILE A 92 11.17 3.11 0.05
CA ILE A 92 10.73 2.02 -0.83
C ILE A 92 9.48 1.42 -0.22
N LEU A 93 8.37 1.51 -0.94
CA LEU A 93 7.08 0.97 -0.54
C LEU A 93 6.86 -0.34 -1.28
N PHE A 94 6.57 -1.40 -0.54
CA PHE A 94 6.25 -2.70 -1.11
C PHE A 94 4.74 -2.90 -1.16
N SER A 95 4.17 -2.99 -2.36
CA SER A 95 2.75 -3.29 -2.53
C SER A 95 2.44 -3.79 -3.94
N THR A 96 1.41 -4.63 -4.05
CA THR A 96 0.82 -5.05 -5.32
C THR A 96 -0.28 -4.11 -5.81
N ASP A 97 -0.77 -3.22 -4.95
CA ASP A 97 -1.98 -2.44 -5.19
C ASP A 97 -1.65 -1.19 -6.01
N SER A 98 -2.57 -0.77 -6.88
CA SER A 98 -2.40 0.43 -7.71
C SER A 98 -2.44 1.71 -6.87
N ASP A 99 -3.23 1.71 -5.80
CA ASP A 99 -3.55 2.91 -5.01
C ASP A 99 -2.34 3.48 -4.30
N MET A 100 -1.33 2.64 -4.05
CA MET A 100 -0.05 3.06 -3.51
C MET A 100 0.70 4.06 -4.40
N VAL A 101 0.44 4.07 -5.71
CA VAL A 101 0.98 5.09 -6.63
C VAL A 101 0.34 6.43 -6.34
N SER A 102 -0.99 6.48 -6.35
CA SER A 102 -1.76 7.70 -6.08
C SER A 102 -1.45 8.23 -4.68
N LEU A 103 -1.51 7.37 -3.66
CA LEU A 103 -1.17 7.72 -2.29
C LEU A 103 0.29 8.18 -2.16
N GLY A 104 1.23 7.53 -2.85
CA GLY A 104 2.63 7.93 -2.85
C GLY A 104 2.85 9.32 -3.45
N LEU A 105 2.13 9.67 -4.51
CA LEU A 105 2.18 10.99 -5.15
C LEU A 105 1.67 12.10 -4.21
N THR A 106 0.64 11.83 -3.38
CA THR A 106 0.13 12.79 -2.36
C THR A 106 1.16 13.12 -1.26
N VAL A 107 2.25 12.36 -1.15
CA VAL A 107 3.31 12.67 -0.17
C VAL A 107 4.18 13.84 -0.65
N HIS A 108 4.11 14.23 -1.94
CA HIS A 108 4.90 15.31 -2.54
C HIS A 108 6.42 15.14 -2.33
N SER A 109 6.92 13.93 -2.49
CA SER A 109 8.35 13.61 -2.35
C SER A 109 8.83 12.84 -3.57
N ASP A 110 9.97 13.26 -4.11
CA ASP A 110 10.57 12.63 -5.28
C ASP A 110 11.35 11.35 -4.91
N ASN A 111 11.67 11.15 -3.64
CA ASN A 111 12.49 10.02 -3.19
C ASN A 111 11.64 8.79 -2.78
N ILE A 112 10.55 8.52 -3.49
CA ILE A 112 9.65 7.40 -3.22
C ILE A 112 9.62 6.45 -4.42
N ARG A 113 9.87 5.15 -4.15
CA ARG A 113 9.77 4.08 -5.15
C ARG A 113 8.81 3.00 -4.67
N ILE A 114 8.05 2.43 -5.58
CA ILE A 114 7.13 1.33 -5.29
C ILE A 114 7.70 0.05 -5.88
N MET A 115 7.98 -0.93 -5.03
CA MET A 115 8.43 -2.25 -5.42
C MET A 115 7.23 -3.18 -5.58
N ARG A 116 7.09 -3.79 -6.76
CA ARG A 116 6.04 -4.78 -7.07
C ARG A 116 6.66 -6.14 -7.31
N LEU A 117 6.07 -7.18 -6.70
CA LEU A 117 6.38 -8.56 -7.06
C LEU A 117 5.85 -8.84 -8.47
N LYS A 118 6.73 -9.33 -9.33
CA LYS A 118 6.32 -10.14 -10.49
C LYS A 118 6.39 -11.62 -10.10
N ASP A 119 5.87 -12.48 -10.98
CA ASP A 119 5.94 -13.93 -10.84
C ASP A 119 7.33 -14.40 -10.43
N LYS A 120 7.38 -15.54 -9.72
CA LYS A 120 8.56 -16.07 -9.00
C LYS A 120 9.88 -16.11 -9.78
N GLU A 121 9.84 -16.07 -11.11
CA GLU A 121 11.00 -16.17 -11.99
C GLU A 121 11.48 -14.82 -12.55
N LYS A 122 10.70 -13.74 -12.40
CA LYS A 122 11.03 -12.42 -12.95
C LYS A 122 11.57 -11.49 -11.88
N PRO A 123 12.54 -10.61 -12.23
CA PRO A 123 13.04 -9.61 -11.30
C PRO A 123 11.90 -8.69 -10.85
N HIS A 124 11.98 -8.25 -9.60
CA HIS A 124 11.05 -7.26 -9.06
C HIS A 124 11.10 -5.98 -9.88
N THR A 125 9.93 -5.39 -10.11
CA THR A 125 9.84 -4.11 -10.81
C THR A 125 9.72 -2.98 -9.81
N PHE A 126 10.41 -1.88 -10.10
CA PHE A 126 10.31 -0.64 -9.36
C PHE A 126 9.56 0.38 -10.21
N ALA A 127 8.50 0.95 -9.66
CA ALA A 127 7.91 2.17 -10.18
C ALA A 127 8.54 3.35 -9.45
N ASP A 128 9.29 4.19 -10.17
CA ASP A 128 9.90 5.40 -9.62
C ASP A 128 8.92 6.56 -9.73
N LEU A 129 8.44 7.06 -8.59
CA LEU A 129 7.48 8.16 -8.59
C LEU A 129 8.12 9.47 -9.04
N LYS A 130 9.45 9.61 -8.95
CA LYS A 130 10.15 10.79 -9.46
C LYS A 130 9.91 10.95 -10.96
N LEU A 131 10.15 9.88 -11.71
CA LEU A 131 9.99 9.89 -13.17
C LEU A 131 8.54 10.19 -13.55
N LEU A 132 7.59 9.56 -12.87
CA LEU A 132 6.17 9.82 -13.11
C LEU A 132 5.80 11.29 -12.82
N ARG A 133 6.35 11.89 -11.76
CA ARG A 133 6.13 13.30 -11.43
C ARG A 133 6.72 14.21 -12.50
N GLU A 134 7.90 13.90 -13.02
CA GLU A 134 8.55 14.65 -14.11
C GLU A 134 7.70 14.59 -15.38
N GLU A 135 7.24 13.40 -15.79
CA GLU A 135 6.35 13.21 -16.95
C GLU A 135 5.05 14.01 -16.83
N ILE A 136 4.40 13.99 -15.65
CA ILE A 136 3.17 14.76 -15.43
C ILE A 136 3.45 16.27 -15.48
N LYS A 137 4.58 16.72 -14.91
CA LYS A 137 4.94 18.15 -14.89
C LYS A 137 5.26 18.69 -16.28
N ASP A 138 5.85 17.87 -17.15
CA ASP A 138 6.21 18.28 -18.50
C ASP A 138 4.99 18.47 -19.42
N GLU A 139 3.87 17.79 -19.11
CA GLU A 139 2.64 17.85 -19.90
C GLU A 139 1.81 19.13 -19.63
N PHE A 140 1.96 19.75 -18.46
CA PHE A 140 1.11 20.86 -18.02
C PHE A 140 1.91 22.10 -17.61
N ILE A 141 1.36 23.29 -17.89
CA ILE A 141 1.96 24.57 -17.50
C ILE A 141 1.33 25.03 -16.18
N GLY A 142 2.15 25.27 -15.16
CA GLY A 142 1.66 25.75 -13.86
C GLY A 142 2.57 25.40 -12.68
N ASP A 143 2.03 25.55 -11.48
CA ASP A 143 2.71 25.14 -10.24
C ASP A 143 2.81 23.61 -10.20
N SER A 144 4.04 23.09 -10.08
CA SER A 144 4.33 21.67 -10.22
C SER A 144 3.60 20.79 -9.21
N GLU A 145 3.37 21.25 -7.98
CA GLU A 145 2.70 20.42 -6.98
C GLU A 145 1.19 20.46 -7.15
N ARG A 146 0.63 21.61 -7.55
CA ARG A 146 -0.79 21.72 -7.88
C ARG A 146 -1.18 20.89 -9.08
N ILE A 147 -0.35 20.86 -10.12
CA ILE A 147 -0.59 20.00 -11.30
C ILE A 147 -0.72 18.54 -10.88
N ILE A 148 0.12 18.07 -9.97
CA ILE A 148 0.06 16.69 -9.49
C ILE A 148 -1.23 16.44 -8.69
N ASP A 149 -1.61 17.37 -7.81
CA ASP A 149 -2.86 17.26 -7.06
C ASP A 149 -4.09 17.24 -7.96
N ASP A 150 -4.13 18.13 -8.97
CA ASP A 150 -5.21 18.20 -9.94
C ASP A 150 -5.25 16.93 -10.81
N TRP A 151 -4.09 16.41 -11.23
CA TRP A 151 -4.00 15.15 -11.97
C TRP A 151 -4.52 13.97 -11.15
N LEU A 152 -4.12 13.87 -9.87
CA LEU A 152 -4.62 12.86 -8.95
C LEU A 152 -6.13 12.96 -8.75
N PHE A 153 -6.64 14.18 -8.60
CA PHE A 153 -8.07 14.43 -8.48
C PHE A 153 -8.82 13.95 -9.73
N MET A 154 -8.30 14.21 -10.92
CA MET A 154 -8.88 13.72 -12.18
C MET A 154 -8.82 12.19 -12.28
N CYS A 155 -7.73 11.55 -11.83
CA CYS A 155 -7.66 10.08 -11.75
C CYS A 155 -8.74 9.50 -10.83
N PHE A 156 -9.00 10.13 -9.68
CA PHE A 156 -10.07 9.69 -8.78
C PHE A 156 -11.46 9.85 -9.41
N LEU A 157 -11.69 10.85 -10.27
CA LEU A 157 -12.96 10.96 -11.00
C LEU A 157 -13.17 9.82 -12.00
N ALA A 158 -12.09 9.32 -12.61
CA ALA A 158 -12.16 8.21 -13.55
C ALA A 158 -12.46 6.88 -12.85
N SER A 159 -11.73 6.57 -11.77
CA SER A 159 -11.99 5.38 -10.96
C SER A 159 -11.36 5.48 -9.57
N ASN A 160 -12.12 5.06 -8.55
CA ASN A 160 -11.61 4.87 -7.20
C ASN A 160 -12.49 3.87 -6.42
N ASP A 161 -11.95 3.32 -5.34
CA ASP A 161 -12.62 2.32 -4.48
C ASP A 161 -13.76 2.88 -3.60
N PHE A 162 -14.06 4.19 -3.70
CA PHE A 162 -15.07 4.86 -2.87
C PHE A 162 -16.31 5.30 -3.66
N LEU A 163 -16.17 5.50 -4.97
CA LEU A 163 -17.22 6.00 -5.85
C LEU A 163 -17.46 5.02 -7.01
N PRO A 164 -18.72 4.81 -7.43
CA PRO A 164 -18.99 4.06 -8.64
C PRO A 164 -18.37 4.77 -9.85
N ASN A 165 -17.75 4.01 -10.75
CA ASN A 165 -17.21 4.53 -12.00
C ASN A 165 -18.28 5.28 -12.79
N LEU A 166 -17.90 6.41 -13.40
CA LEU A 166 -18.81 7.18 -14.24
C LEU A 166 -19.19 6.37 -15.48
N PRO A 167 -20.48 6.26 -15.86
CA PRO A 167 -20.91 5.42 -17.00
C PRO A 167 -20.28 5.78 -18.35
N SER A 168 -19.73 6.98 -18.47
CA SER A 168 -19.15 7.54 -19.69
C SER A 168 -17.62 7.41 -19.79
N ILE A 169 -16.96 6.88 -18.75
CA ILE A 169 -15.50 6.65 -18.68
C ILE A 169 -15.28 5.16 -18.44
#